data_AF-A0A2T3NW85-F1
#
_entry.id   AF-A0A2T3NW85-F1
#
_cell.length_a   1.000
_cell.length_b   1.000
_cell.length_c   1.000
_cell.angle_alpha   90.00
_cell.angle_beta   90.00
_cell.angle_gamma   90.00
#
_symmetry.space_group_name_H-M   'P 1'
#
loop_
_entity.id
_entity.type
_entity.pdbx_description
1 polymer ?
#
loop_
_entity_poly.entity_id
_entity_poly.type
_entity_poly.pdbx_seq_one_letter_code
_entity_poly.pdbx_strand_id
1 'polypeptide(L)'
;MKIIKTTLAALLAATLMGCATSPTTENVKDVTISQPACCALFSEFEWIPMQGDDIDFAIDQYSQIGDFAEGKSYFAGFVLPENVDRMRVDLNSWLRVAGVFAPKVLLLDENFQVVESIELNDFELKLSDMFRLSSYHNRFVMERKSTPYMVVYSPQEYREGEIQVPHPERLRAEELGLARPMVTDPVYQHQKFGSLELTLKPLALRSYRATQVPAPVPATEAPVKQQPQTVKVEKAVAASAPAMLPESEAFYNSQIKAAVEKNDMQKALSLMEEAKRAGSTSAEATFLELIKK
;
A
#
# COMPACT_ATOMS: atom_id res chain seq x y z
N MET A 1 28.10 -66.81 -56.57
CA MET A 1 29.26 -66.77 -55.63
C MET A 1 30.13 -65.60 -56.06
N LYS A 2 30.67 -64.71 -55.23
CA LYS A 2 30.69 -64.51 -53.78
C LYS A 2 31.33 -63.12 -53.59
N ILE A 3 30.74 -62.31 -52.70
CA ILE A 3 31.43 -61.57 -51.62
C ILE A 3 32.24 -60.33 -52.05
N ILE A 4 31.72 -59.11 -51.85
CA ILE A 4 31.67 -58.38 -50.56
C ILE A 4 33.08 -58.18 -49.99
N LYS A 5 33.65 -56.98 -50.16
CA LYS A 5 34.71 -56.38 -49.31
C LYS A 5 35.22 -55.14 -50.04
N THR A 6 34.70 -53.95 -49.69
CA THR A 6 35.36 -52.63 -49.88
C THR A 6 34.45 -51.44 -49.54
N THR A 7 33.32 -51.63 -48.86
CA THR A 7 32.44 -50.53 -48.41
C THR A 7 32.34 -50.44 -46.89
N LEU A 8 33.44 -50.71 -46.17
CA LEU A 8 33.51 -50.62 -44.71
C LEU A 8 34.77 -49.87 -44.24
N ALA A 9 35.12 -48.77 -44.91
CA ALA A 9 36.20 -47.87 -44.47
C ALA A 9 35.83 -46.38 -44.52
N ALA A 10 34.65 -46.02 -45.06
CA ALA A 10 34.23 -44.63 -45.19
C ALA A 10 33.20 -44.19 -44.13
N LEU A 11 32.76 -45.08 -43.23
CA LEU A 11 31.74 -44.77 -42.21
C LEU A 11 32.29 -44.58 -40.78
N LEU A 12 33.61 -44.71 -40.57
CA LEU A 12 34.22 -44.64 -39.23
C LEU A 12 34.89 -43.29 -38.91
N ALA A 13 34.71 -42.27 -39.76
CA ALA A 13 35.28 -40.93 -39.55
C ALA A 13 34.22 -39.85 -39.24
N ALA A 14 33.00 -40.25 -38.89
CA ALA A 14 31.89 -39.33 -38.57
C ALA A 14 31.45 -39.40 -37.09
N THR A 15 32.30 -39.91 -36.20
CA THR A 15 32.06 -39.91 -34.75
C THR A 15 33.18 -39.20 -34.00
N LEU A 16 33.52 -37.99 -34.44
CA LEU A 16 34.03 -36.98 -33.53
C LEU A 16 32.83 -36.14 -33.11
N MET A 17 32.11 -36.68 -32.11
CA MET A 17 31.26 -35.88 -31.22
C MET A 17 32.18 -34.88 -30.52
N GLY A 18 32.40 -33.74 -31.17
CA GLY A 18 32.82 -32.54 -30.46
C GLY A 18 31.65 -32.14 -29.58
N CYS A 19 31.80 -32.29 -28.27
CA CYS A 19 30.95 -31.62 -27.29
C CYS A 19 30.94 -30.14 -27.66
N ALA A 20 29.88 -29.68 -28.30
CA ALA A 20 29.58 -28.26 -28.34
C ALA A 20 29.41 -27.86 -26.88
N THR A 21 30.39 -27.11 -26.37
CA THR A 21 30.27 -26.35 -25.13
C THR A 21 28.92 -25.65 -25.21
N SER A 22 27.97 -26.10 -24.39
CA SER A 22 26.72 -25.37 -24.23
C SER A 22 27.14 -23.95 -23.87
N PRO A 23 26.66 -22.90 -24.57
CA PRO A 23 26.91 -21.56 -24.09
C PRO A 23 26.33 -21.54 -22.69
N THR A 24 27.19 -21.40 -21.69
CA THR A 24 26.78 -20.88 -20.40
C THR A 24 26.06 -19.60 -20.75
N THR A 25 24.73 -19.63 -20.70
CA THR A 25 23.93 -18.42 -20.67
C THR A 25 24.38 -17.74 -19.39
N GLU A 26 25.43 -16.93 -19.48
CA GLU A 26 25.57 -15.82 -18.57
C GLU A 26 24.23 -15.10 -18.68
N ASN A 27 23.44 -15.20 -17.62
CA ASN A 27 22.26 -14.37 -17.48
C ASN A 27 22.80 -12.94 -17.47
N VAL A 28 22.91 -12.34 -18.66
CA VAL A 28 23.24 -10.93 -18.80
C VAL A 28 22.10 -10.22 -18.10
N LYS A 29 22.40 -9.77 -16.89
CA LYS A 29 21.48 -9.07 -16.01
C LYS A 29 20.94 -7.90 -16.81
N ASP A 30 19.64 -7.93 -17.12
CA ASP A 30 19.02 -6.82 -17.82
C ASP A 30 18.78 -5.71 -16.79
N VAL A 31 19.74 -4.79 -16.74
CA VAL A 31 19.78 -3.65 -15.84
C VAL A 31 19.24 -2.39 -16.47
N THR A 32 19.18 -2.27 -17.79
CA THR A 32 18.83 -1.00 -18.46
C THR A 32 17.34 -0.90 -18.75
N ILE A 33 16.72 0.24 -18.45
CA ILE A 33 15.31 0.48 -18.81
C ILE A 33 15.27 1.19 -20.16
N SER A 34 14.93 0.44 -21.21
CA SER A 34 14.83 0.96 -22.59
C SER A 34 13.49 1.65 -22.88
N GLN A 35 12.48 1.46 -22.04
CA GLN A 35 11.15 2.02 -22.25
C GLN A 35 11.17 3.57 -22.15
N PRO A 36 10.26 4.27 -22.85
CA PRO A 36 10.13 5.71 -22.70
C PRO A 36 9.73 6.05 -21.25
N ALA A 37 10.32 7.11 -20.70
CA ALA A 37 9.90 7.62 -19.40
C ALA A 37 8.53 8.28 -19.55
N CYS A 38 7.64 8.09 -18.58
CA CYS A 38 6.33 8.74 -18.58
C CYS A 38 6.42 10.21 -18.17
N CYS A 39 7.40 10.54 -17.32
CA CYS A 39 7.53 11.86 -16.71
C CYS A 39 9.00 12.27 -16.64
N ALA A 40 9.28 13.53 -16.97
CA ALA A 40 10.61 14.14 -16.80
C ALA A 40 10.67 15.08 -15.59
N LEU A 41 9.51 15.56 -15.14
CA LEU A 41 9.39 16.47 -14.01
C LEU A 41 8.67 15.77 -12.86
N PHE A 42 9.12 16.01 -11.63
CA PHE A 42 8.49 15.48 -10.42
C PHE A 42 7.01 15.90 -10.27
N SER A 43 6.64 17.07 -10.80
CA SER A 43 5.24 17.55 -10.78
C SER A 43 4.27 16.70 -11.59
N GLU A 44 4.77 15.88 -12.52
CA GLU A 44 3.96 15.01 -13.38
C GLU A 44 3.71 13.63 -12.76
N PHE A 45 4.38 13.32 -11.63
CA PHE A 45 4.32 12.00 -11.02
C PHE A 45 2.95 11.72 -10.39
N GLU A 46 2.55 10.45 -10.38
CA GLU A 46 1.40 10.01 -9.57
C GLU A 46 1.82 9.84 -8.11
N TRP A 47 1.18 10.60 -7.23
CA TRP A 47 1.49 10.65 -5.80
C TRP A 47 0.50 9.83 -4.98
N ILE A 48 1.01 8.83 -4.26
CA ILE A 48 0.22 7.99 -3.36
C ILE A 48 0.17 8.66 -1.98
N PRO A 49 -1.01 8.98 -1.44
CA PRO A 49 -1.11 9.58 -0.11
C PRO A 49 -0.69 8.58 0.97
N MET A 50 0.21 8.99 1.88
CA MET A 50 0.69 8.13 2.99
C MET A 50 -0.39 8.01 4.08
N GLN A 51 -1.39 7.16 3.85
CA GLN A 51 -2.51 6.93 4.76
C GLN A 51 -2.45 5.53 5.37
N GLY A 52 -2.88 5.41 6.62
CA GLY A 52 -2.80 4.16 7.39
C GLY A 52 -1.50 4.04 8.17
N ASP A 53 -1.30 2.86 8.76
CA ASP A 53 -0.12 2.54 9.57
C ASP A 53 0.97 1.86 8.74
N ASP A 54 0.60 1.03 7.76
CA ASP A 54 1.52 0.28 6.91
C ASP A 54 1.04 0.27 5.45
N ILE A 55 1.97 0.41 4.50
CA ILE A 55 1.72 0.36 3.06
C ILE A 55 2.70 -0.64 2.42
N ASP A 56 2.17 -1.77 1.97
CA ASP A 56 2.88 -2.72 1.12
C ASP A 56 2.73 -2.30 -0.35
N PHE A 57 3.84 -2.22 -1.08
CA PHE A 57 3.83 -1.91 -2.49
C PHE A 57 4.92 -2.66 -3.24
N ALA A 58 4.70 -2.85 -4.54
CA ALA A 58 5.68 -3.44 -5.43
C ALA A 58 6.05 -2.43 -6.50
N ILE A 59 7.34 -2.35 -6.81
CA ILE A 59 7.84 -1.68 -8.00
C ILE A 59 8.04 -2.77 -9.04
N ASP A 60 7.21 -2.74 -10.09
CA ASP A 60 7.14 -3.76 -11.13
C ASP A 60 7.01 -3.12 -12.53
N GLN A 61 6.75 -3.94 -13.55
CA GLN A 61 6.61 -3.50 -14.94
C GLN A 61 5.42 -2.54 -15.21
N TYR A 62 4.46 -2.45 -14.28
CA TYR A 62 3.31 -1.56 -14.36
C TYR A 62 3.54 -0.22 -13.64
N SER A 63 4.64 -0.12 -12.88
CA SER A 63 5.02 1.11 -12.20
C SER A 63 5.46 2.18 -13.20
N GLN A 64 5.33 3.45 -12.80
CA GLN A 64 5.75 4.58 -13.61
C GLN A 64 7.27 4.61 -13.79
N ILE A 65 7.71 5.13 -14.95
CA ILE A 65 9.13 5.26 -15.29
C ILE A 65 9.49 6.74 -15.28
N GLY A 66 10.34 7.13 -14.34
CA GLY A 66 10.86 8.49 -14.21
C GLY A 66 12.21 8.62 -14.91
N ASP A 67 12.47 9.81 -15.46
CA ASP A 67 13.80 10.20 -15.92
C ASP A 67 14.55 10.92 -14.80
N PHE A 68 15.53 10.26 -14.19
CA PHE A 68 16.34 10.79 -13.10
C PHE A 68 17.76 11.11 -13.60
N ALA A 69 18.50 11.93 -12.86
CA ALA A 69 19.88 12.29 -13.20
C ALA A 69 20.79 11.05 -13.32
N GLU A 70 20.53 10.01 -12.54
CA GLU A 70 21.27 8.73 -12.53
C GLU A 70 20.70 7.68 -13.49
N GLY A 71 19.83 8.11 -14.42
CA GLY A 71 19.19 7.29 -15.44
C GLY A 71 17.76 6.90 -15.11
N LYS A 72 17.09 6.33 -16.11
CA LYS A 72 15.69 5.92 -16.01
C LYS A 72 15.50 4.83 -14.97
N SER A 73 14.44 4.95 -14.18
CA SER A 73 14.06 3.99 -13.15
C SER A 73 12.56 3.88 -12.97
N TYR A 74 12.10 2.70 -12.56
CA TYR A 74 10.76 2.55 -12.02
C TYR A 74 10.74 3.14 -10.61
N PHE A 75 9.67 3.84 -10.27
CA PHE A 75 9.58 4.52 -8.99
C PHE A 75 8.19 4.42 -8.36
N ALA A 76 8.13 4.73 -7.08
CA ALA A 76 6.90 4.99 -6.35
C ALA A 76 7.00 6.38 -5.68
N GLY A 77 6.02 7.23 -5.95
CA GLY A 77 5.90 8.56 -5.36
C GLY A 77 4.87 8.58 -4.24
N PHE A 78 5.20 9.24 -3.14
CA PHE A 78 4.33 9.37 -1.97
C PHE A 78 4.21 10.81 -1.51
N VAL A 79 3.04 11.16 -0.98
CA VAL A 79 2.76 12.49 -0.41
C VAL A 79 2.28 12.38 1.03
N LEU A 80 2.84 13.24 1.88
CA LEU A 80 2.47 13.35 3.27
C LEU A 80 1.06 13.96 3.43
N PRO A 81 0.13 13.34 4.18
CA PRO A 81 -1.21 13.89 4.39
C PRO A 81 -1.22 15.26 5.08
N GLU A 82 -2.21 16.10 4.75
CA GLU A 82 -2.35 17.46 5.28
C GLU A 82 -2.54 17.53 6.81
N ASN A 83 -3.08 16.47 7.40
CA ASN A 83 -3.34 16.36 8.83
C ASN A 83 -2.13 15.93 9.66
N VAL A 84 -0.99 15.62 9.02
CA VAL A 84 0.25 15.19 9.66
C VAL A 84 1.31 16.25 9.47
N ASP A 85 1.85 16.77 10.57
CA ASP A 85 2.93 17.78 10.52
C ASP A 85 4.30 17.13 10.36
N ARG A 86 4.52 16.03 11.09
CA ARG A 86 5.74 15.23 11.05
C ARG A 86 5.38 13.76 11.05
N MET A 87 6.02 13.00 10.18
CA MET A 87 5.82 11.57 10.01
C MET A 87 7.16 10.87 10.09
N ARG A 88 7.27 9.87 10.97
CA ARG A 88 8.37 8.91 10.89
C ARG A 88 8.00 7.86 9.85
N VAL A 89 8.92 7.62 8.93
CA VAL A 89 8.77 6.64 7.86
C VAL A 89 9.87 5.60 8.02
N ASP A 90 9.45 4.34 8.13
CA ASP A 90 10.34 3.18 8.12
C ASP A 90 10.17 2.48 6.75
N LEU A 91 11.19 2.55 5.90
CA LEU A 91 11.19 1.92 4.58
C LEU A 91 11.95 0.59 4.63
N ASN A 92 11.29 -0.49 4.25
CA ASN A 92 11.87 -1.82 4.07
C ASN A 92 11.86 -2.20 2.60
N SER A 93 13.00 -2.67 2.07
CA SER A 93 13.06 -3.36 0.78
C SER A 93 13.43 -4.81 0.98
N TRP A 94 12.52 -5.73 0.62
CA TRP A 94 12.65 -7.14 0.93
C TRP A 94 13.59 -7.87 -0.03
N LEU A 95 14.53 -8.64 0.52
CA LEU A 95 15.39 -9.54 -0.25
C LEU A 95 14.61 -10.82 -0.56
N ARG A 96 14.44 -11.13 -1.85
CA ARG A 96 13.82 -12.37 -2.33
C ARG A 96 14.81 -13.16 -3.18
N VAL A 97 14.56 -14.45 -3.37
CA VAL A 97 15.37 -15.31 -4.26
C VAL A 97 15.43 -14.77 -5.69
N ALA A 98 14.33 -14.17 -6.16
CA ALA A 98 14.28 -13.54 -7.48
C ALA A 98 15.29 -12.39 -7.59
N GLY A 99 15.51 -11.63 -6.51
CA GLY A 99 16.40 -10.48 -6.43
C GLY A 99 15.94 -9.50 -5.34
N VAL A 100 16.64 -8.37 -5.25
CA VAL A 100 16.34 -7.30 -4.30
C VAL A 100 16.28 -5.96 -5.03
N PHE A 101 15.38 -5.08 -4.60
CA PHE A 101 15.37 -3.70 -5.06
C PHE A 101 16.33 -2.89 -4.20
N ALA A 102 17.26 -2.16 -4.81
CA ALA A 102 18.20 -1.32 -4.09
C ALA A 102 17.70 0.13 -4.09
N PRO A 103 17.07 0.60 -2.99
CA PRO A 103 16.37 1.87 -2.99
C PRO A 103 17.34 3.06 -2.88
N LYS A 104 16.99 4.14 -3.57
CA LYS A 104 17.40 5.52 -3.30
C LYS A 104 16.13 6.33 -3.05
N VAL A 105 16.14 7.19 -2.03
CA VAL A 105 14.98 7.99 -1.65
C VAL A 105 15.29 9.46 -1.83
N LEU A 106 14.41 10.20 -2.51
CA LEU A 106 14.45 11.65 -2.59
C LEU A 106 13.32 12.24 -1.77
N LEU A 107 13.65 13.18 -0.90
CA LEU A 107 12.69 14.00 -0.18
C LEU A 107 12.61 15.37 -0.84
N LEU A 108 11.41 15.76 -1.25
CA LEU A 108 11.19 16.99 -2.02
C LEU A 108 10.36 18.00 -1.23
N ASP A 109 10.62 19.29 -1.48
CA ASP A 109 9.82 20.40 -0.95
C ASP A 109 8.47 20.57 -1.68
N GLU A 110 7.67 21.57 -1.26
CA GLU A 110 6.39 21.91 -1.91
C GLU A 110 6.52 22.32 -3.40
N ASN A 111 7.71 22.72 -3.84
CA ASN A 111 8.02 23.09 -5.22
C ASN A 111 8.70 21.95 -6.01
N PHE A 112 8.69 20.74 -5.46
CA PHE A 112 9.35 19.55 -5.99
C PHE A 112 10.86 19.67 -6.19
N GLN A 113 11.54 20.49 -5.38
CA GLN A 113 13.00 20.54 -5.32
C GLN A 113 13.53 19.50 -4.36
N VAL A 114 14.64 18.85 -4.71
CA VAL A 114 15.30 17.85 -3.85
C VAL A 114 15.93 18.57 -2.66
N VAL A 115 15.41 18.29 -1.45
CA VAL A 115 15.93 18.84 -0.19
C VAL A 115 16.93 17.88 0.44
N GLU A 116 16.64 16.59 0.39
CA GLU A 116 17.45 15.54 0.99
C GLU A 116 17.39 14.28 0.13
N SER A 117 18.50 13.56 0.04
CA SER A 117 18.60 12.28 -0.66
C SER A 117 19.22 11.25 0.25
N ILE A 118 18.55 10.11 0.40
CA ILE A 118 19.02 8.97 1.19
C ILE A 118 19.59 7.95 0.20
N GLU A 119 20.89 7.68 0.31
CA GLU A 119 21.61 6.76 -0.56
C GLU A 119 21.53 5.33 -0.05
N LEU A 120 21.89 4.34 -0.88
CA LEU A 120 21.86 2.93 -0.48
C LEU A 120 22.76 2.65 0.74
N ASN A 121 23.86 3.38 0.89
CA ASN A 121 24.79 3.22 2.00
C ASN A 121 24.20 3.63 3.36
N ASP A 122 23.15 4.46 3.35
CA ASP A 122 22.43 4.86 4.57
C ASP A 122 21.45 3.76 5.01
N PHE A 123 21.16 2.76 4.17
CA PHE A 123 20.29 1.65 4.54
C PHE A 123 21.05 0.61 5.35
N GLU A 124 20.47 0.23 6.48
CA GLU A 124 20.94 -0.89 7.29
C GLU A 124 20.44 -2.20 6.69
N LEU A 125 21.33 -3.18 6.51
CA LEU A 125 20.93 -4.53 6.16
C LEU A 125 20.38 -5.23 7.40
N LYS A 126 19.06 -5.41 7.46
CA LYS A 126 18.42 -6.25 8.46
C LYS A 126 18.44 -7.70 7.99
N LEU A 127 19.01 -8.56 8.82
CA LEU A 127 19.10 -9.99 8.55
C LEU A 127 17.77 -10.66 8.89
N SER A 128 17.50 -11.76 8.19
CA SER A 128 16.29 -12.56 8.41
C SER A 128 16.22 -13.11 9.83
N ASP A 129 15.03 -13.12 10.41
CA ASP A 129 14.69 -13.76 11.68
C ASP A 129 13.48 -14.69 11.48
N MET A 130 12.99 -15.38 12.51
CA MET A 130 11.90 -16.36 12.45
C MET A 130 10.64 -15.89 11.72
N PHE A 131 10.40 -14.58 11.64
CA PHE A 131 9.18 -13.99 11.06
C PHE A 131 9.43 -13.00 9.92
N ARG A 132 10.69 -12.66 9.62
CA ARG A 132 11.01 -11.58 8.66
C ARG A 132 12.13 -12.01 7.73
N LEU A 133 11.97 -11.67 6.45
CA LEU A 133 13.03 -11.82 5.46
C LEU A 133 14.09 -10.76 5.69
N SER A 134 15.30 -11.01 5.18
CA SER A 134 16.33 -9.97 5.14
C SER A 134 15.82 -8.78 4.32
N SER A 135 16.17 -7.57 4.73
CA SER A 135 15.75 -6.34 4.04
C SER A 135 16.79 -5.25 4.14
N TYR A 136 16.79 -4.34 3.16
CA TYR A 136 17.35 -3.01 3.35
C TYR A 136 16.35 -2.18 4.15
N HIS A 137 16.80 -1.61 5.27
CA HIS A 137 15.98 -0.84 6.18
C HIS A 137 16.55 0.56 6.39
N ASN A 138 15.72 1.57 6.24
CA ASN A 138 16.06 2.92 6.68
C ASN A 138 14.87 3.55 7.39
N ARG A 139 15.16 4.38 8.40
CA ARG A 139 14.18 5.14 9.17
C ARG A 139 14.55 6.62 9.10
N PHE A 140 13.62 7.43 8.64
CA PHE A 140 13.78 8.88 8.54
C PHE A 140 12.49 9.59 8.97
N VAL A 141 12.56 10.92 9.06
CA VAL A 141 11.41 11.76 9.44
C VAL A 141 11.15 12.76 8.32
N MET A 142 9.92 12.77 7.84
CA MET A 142 9.42 13.76 6.90
C MET A 142 8.65 14.84 7.66
N GLU A 143 8.76 16.09 7.20
CA GLU A 143 8.04 17.21 7.76
C GLU A 143 7.24 17.91 6.67
N ARG A 144 5.97 18.24 6.94
CA ARG A 144 5.06 18.83 5.94
C ARG A 144 5.61 20.11 5.33
N LYS A 145 6.32 20.91 6.12
CA LYS A 145 6.85 22.21 5.70
C LYS A 145 8.09 22.10 4.82
N SER A 146 8.93 21.10 5.02
CA SER A 146 10.24 20.99 4.33
C SER A 146 10.26 19.86 3.30
N THR A 147 9.67 18.72 3.63
CA THR A 147 9.76 17.48 2.85
C THR A 147 8.39 16.77 2.72
N PRO A 148 7.37 17.43 2.13
CA PRO A 148 6.04 16.84 1.98
C PRO A 148 5.96 15.68 0.96
N TYR A 149 6.92 15.56 0.03
CA TYR A 149 6.93 14.52 -1.00
C TYR A 149 8.13 13.61 -0.87
N MET A 150 7.94 12.33 -1.20
CA MET A 150 8.98 11.31 -1.19
C MET A 150 8.92 10.47 -2.46
N VAL A 151 10.06 10.27 -3.10
CA VAL A 151 10.19 9.38 -4.26
C VAL A 151 11.15 8.26 -3.93
N VAL A 152 10.73 7.02 -4.15
CA VAL A 152 11.56 5.82 -3.98
C VAL A 152 11.84 5.23 -5.36
N TYR A 153 13.11 5.11 -5.74
CA TYR A 153 13.53 4.56 -7.04
C TYR A 153 14.86 3.81 -6.91
N SER A 154 15.36 3.19 -7.98
CA SER A 154 16.66 2.52 -7.99
C SER A 154 17.53 3.00 -9.17
N PRO A 155 18.63 3.74 -8.93
CA PRO A 155 19.58 4.17 -9.95
C PRO A 155 20.15 3.02 -10.79
N GLN A 156 20.69 3.30 -11.98
CA GLN A 156 21.31 2.26 -12.80
C GLN A 156 22.48 1.57 -12.11
N GLU A 157 23.39 2.34 -11.51
CA GLU A 157 24.55 1.82 -10.78
C GLU A 157 24.14 0.84 -9.68
N TYR A 158 23.08 1.17 -8.93
CA TYR A 158 22.61 0.31 -7.83
C TYR A 158 22.09 -1.01 -8.36
N ARG A 159 21.40 -1.00 -9.50
CA ARG A 159 20.83 -2.22 -10.09
C ARG A 159 21.92 -3.15 -10.63
N GLU A 160 23.10 -2.65 -10.97
CA GLU A 160 24.23 -3.48 -11.41
C GLU A 160 24.85 -4.29 -10.27
N GLY A 161 24.79 -3.77 -9.04
CA GLY A 161 25.36 -4.39 -7.84
C GLY A 161 24.66 -5.66 -7.32
N GLU A 162 25.27 -6.25 -6.29
CA GLU A 162 24.79 -7.41 -5.56
C GLU A 162 25.06 -7.26 -4.07
N ILE A 163 24.37 -8.06 -3.25
CA ILE A 163 24.57 -8.11 -1.81
C ILE A 163 24.74 -9.54 -1.34
N GLN A 164 25.78 -9.78 -0.56
CA GLN A 164 26.02 -11.05 0.11
C GLN A 164 25.49 -10.98 1.54
N VAL A 165 24.53 -11.85 1.86
CA VAL A 165 23.94 -11.93 3.19
C VAL A 165 24.58 -13.09 3.93
N PRO A 166 25.11 -12.90 5.15
CA PRO A 166 25.72 -13.98 5.91
C PRO A 166 24.69 -15.08 6.20
N HIS A 167 25.10 -16.33 6.03
CA HIS A 167 24.24 -17.48 6.32
C HIS A 167 23.87 -17.51 7.81
N PRO A 168 22.60 -17.79 8.19
CA PRO A 168 22.14 -17.74 9.59
C PRO A 168 22.97 -18.61 10.54
N GLU A 169 23.37 -19.82 10.12
CA GLU A 169 24.24 -20.69 10.91
C GLU A 169 25.62 -20.08 11.24
N ARG A 170 26.15 -19.20 10.38
CA ARG A 170 27.42 -18.51 10.67
C ARG A 170 27.24 -17.45 11.73
N LEU A 171 26.18 -16.64 11.63
CA LEU A 171 25.84 -15.64 12.64
C LEU A 171 25.64 -16.30 14.00
N ARG A 172 24.87 -17.40 14.04
CA ARG A 172 24.64 -18.20 15.24
C ARG A 172 25.94 -18.75 15.84
N ALA A 173 26.82 -19.29 15.02
CA ALA A 173 28.10 -19.83 15.49
C ALA A 173 28.99 -18.72 16.08
N GLU A 174 29.02 -17.53 15.46
CA GLU A 174 29.74 -16.37 15.96
C GLU A 174 29.17 -15.87 17.29
N GLU A 175 27.84 -15.78 17.44
CA GLU A 175 27.16 -15.39 18.69
C GLU A 175 27.41 -16.38 19.84
N LEU A 176 27.42 -17.69 19.54
CA LEU A 176 27.65 -18.75 20.53
C LEU A 176 29.14 -19.01 20.79
N GLY A 177 30.06 -18.32 20.10
CA GLY A 177 31.50 -18.55 20.21
C GLY A 177 31.94 -19.93 19.73
N LEU A 178 31.17 -20.55 18.83
CA LEU A 178 31.46 -21.85 18.24
C LEU A 178 32.37 -21.70 17.02
N ALA A 179 32.95 -22.82 16.56
CA ALA A 179 33.68 -22.85 15.31
C ALA A 179 32.75 -22.50 14.14
N ARG A 180 33.21 -21.60 13.24
CA ARG A 180 32.42 -21.19 12.07
C ARG A 180 32.22 -22.36 11.11
N PRO A 181 30.96 -22.69 10.75
CA PRO A 181 30.68 -23.77 9.84
C PRO A 181 31.09 -23.41 8.40
N MET A 182 31.42 -24.42 7.61
CA MET A 182 31.70 -24.27 6.18
C MET A 182 30.40 -24.20 5.38
N VAL A 183 29.74 -23.05 5.39
CA VAL A 183 28.52 -22.79 4.63
C VAL A 183 28.72 -21.59 3.70
N THR A 184 28.12 -21.65 2.52
CA THR A 184 28.14 -20.57 1.53
C THR A 184 27.09 -19.53 1.87
N ASP A 185 27.48 -18.27 1.87
CA ASP A 185 26.57 -17.16 2.08
C ASP A 185 25.73 -16.91 0.82
N PRO A 186 24.40 -16.76 0.94
CA PRO A 186 23.56 -16.40 -0.19
C PRO A 186 23.91 -15.03 -0.77
N VAL A 187 23.95 -14.96 -2.11
CA VAL A 187 24.17 -13.72 -2.86
C VAL A 187 22.87 -13.34 -3.56
N TYR A 188 22.41 -12.12 -3.33
CA TYR A 188 21.20 -11.55 -3.93
C TYR A 188 21.58 -10.49 -4.94
N GLN A 189 21.07 -10.63 -6.16
CA GLN A 189 21.28 -9.66 -7.22
C GLN A 189 20.31 -8.49 -7.07
N HIS A 190 20.82 -7.26 -7.22
CA HIS A 190 19.94 -6.10 -7.33
C HIS A 190 19.13 -6.17 -8.63
N GLN A 191 17.91 -5.65 -8.62
CA GLN A 191 16.98 -5.74 -9.76
C GLN A 191 16.23 -4.43 -10.00
N LYS A 192 15.62 -4.35 -11.20
CA LYS A 192 14.70 -3.27 -11.58
C LYS A 192 13.41 -3.27 -10.76
N PHE A 193 13.04 -4.42 -10.23
CA PHE A 193 11.77 -4.66 -9.55
C PHE A 193 12.00 -5.19 -8.15
N GLY A 194 11.02 -4.99 -7.27
CA GLY A 194 11.01 -5.62 -5.96
C GLY A 194 9.81 -5.22 -5.13
N SER A 195 9.72 -5.81 -3.94
CA SER A 195 8.67 -5.53 -2.97
C SER A 195 9.23 -4.67 -1.85
N LEU A 196 8.48 -3.63 -1.48
CA LEU A 196 8.82 -2.73 -0.41
C LEU A 196 7.63 -2.57 0.54
N GLU A 197 7.93 -2.18 1.77
CA GLU A 197 6.96 -1.89 2.80
C GLU A 197 7.33 -0.54 3.43
N LEU A 198 6.33 0.31 3.65
CA LEU A 198 6.43 1.56 4.38
C LEU A 198 5.61 1.46 5.66
N THR A 199 6.26 1.50 6.81
CA THR A 199 5.57 1.70 8.10
C THR A 199 5.57 3.18 8.44
N LEU A 200 4.38 3.71 8.66
CA LEU A 200 4.09 5.12 8.86
C LEU A 200 3.73 5.39 10.33
N LYS A 201 4.44 6.31 10.97
CA LYS A 201 4.19 6.69 12.36
C LYS A 201 4.04 8.21 12.47
N PRO A 202 2.81 8.74 12.56
CA PRO A 202 2.62 10.17 12.71
C PRO A 202 3.14 10.62 14.09
N LEU A 203 4.05 11.59 14.09
CA LEU A 203 4.65 12.13 15.31
C LEU A 203 3.86 13.33 15.85
N ALA A 204 3.18 14.07 14.96
CA ALA A 204 2.37 15.23 15.30
C ALA A 204 1.13 15.30 14.40
N LEU A 205 -0.01 14.91 14.96
CA LEU A 205 -1.32 14.98 14.30
C LEU A 205 -1.99 16.32 14.57
N ARG A 206 -2.56 16.93 13.52
CA ARG A 206 -3.34 18.17 13.61
C ARG A 206 -4.81 17.81 13.39
N SER A 207 -5.56 17.66 14.49
CA SER A 207 -6.99 17.30 14.46
C SER A 207 -7.85 18.24 13.62
N TYR A 208 -7.49 19.53 13.56
CA TYR A 208 -8.21 20.55 12.78
C TYR A 208 -7.95 20.48 11.25
N ARG A 209 -7.00 19.65 10.80
CA ARG A 209 -6.71 19.41 9.38
C ARG A 209 -7.11 18.02 8.91
N ALA A 210 -7.64 17.18 9.80
CA ALA A 210 -8.25 15.92 9.38
C ALA A 210 -9.39 16.28 8.42
N THR A 211 -9.26 15.87 7.15
CA THR A 211 -10.32 16.04 6.16
C THR A 211 -11.61 15.53 6.78
N GLN A 212 -12.63 16.38 6.71
CA GLN A 212 -13.91 16.19 7.38
C GLN A 212 -14.38 14.74 7.25
N VAL A 213 -14.79 14.12 8.36
CA VAL A 213 -15.63 12.91 8.30
C VAL A 213 -16.69 13.21 7.26
N PRO A 214 -16.81 12.41 6.18
CA PRO A 214 -17.82 12.65 5.16
C PRO A 214 -19.14 12.82 5.89
N ALA A 215 -19.67 14.04 5.90
CA ALA A 215 -21.04 14.25 6.32
C ALA A 215 -21.86 13.32 5.43
N PRO A 216 -22.81 12.54 5.99
CA PRO A 216 -23.66 11.69 5.18
C PRO A 216 -24.26 12.58 4.09
N VAL A 217 -23.86 12.30 2.85
CA VAL A 217 -24.34 12.99 1.65
C VAL A 217 -25.86 12.89 1.71
N PRO A 218 -26.61 14.01 1.88
CA PRO A 218 -28.02 13.95 1.58
C PRO A 218 -28.09 13.63 0.10
N ALA A 219 -28.80 12.54 -0.22
CA ALA A 219 -29.00 12.10 -1.59
C ALA A 219 -29.42 13.28 -2.46
N THR A 220 -28.61 13.61 -3.45
CA THR A 220 -28.95 14.53 -4.53
C THR A 220 -30.18 13.98 -5.25
N GLU A 221 -31.32 14.62 -5.04
CA GLU A 221 -32.48 14.45 -5.90
C GLU A 221 -32.21 15.07 -7.27
N ALA A 222 -32.66 14.35 -8.30
CA ALA A 222 -32.61 14.73 -9.70
C ALA A 222 -33.46 16.00 -9.99
N PRO A 223 -33.21 16.70 -11.12
CA PRO A 223 -33.62 18.09 -11.30
C PRO A 223 -35.09 18.23 -11.71
N VAL A 224 -35.82 19.12 -11.06
CA VAL A 224 -37.11 19.64 -11.54
C VAL A 224 -37.01 21.16 -11.75
N LYS A 225 -37.51 21.60 -12.91
CA LYS A 225 -37.41 22.94 -13.48
C LYS A 225 -38.26 24.00 -12.73
N GLN A 226 -37.68 25.22 -12.67
CA GLN A 226 -38.28 26.57 -12.70
C GLN A 226 -38.93 27.21 -11.44
N GLN A 227 -38.14 28.08 -10.77
CA GLN A 227 -38.29 29.53 -10.44
C GLN A 227 -39.70 30.18 -10.22
N PRO A 228 -39.78 31.40 -9.62
CA PRO A 228 -39.01 32.03 -8.52
C PRO A 228 -39.91 32.78 -7.48
N GLN A 229 -39.41 33.12 -6.28
CA GLN A 229 -39.48 34.46 -5.64
C GLN A 229 -39.09 34.45 -4.13
N THR A 230 -38.37 35.52 -3.76
CA THR A 230 -38.21 36.25 -2.46
C THR A 230 -38.92 35.69 -1.21
N VAL A 231 -38.36 35.69 0.01
CA VAL A 231 -38.14 36.85 0.92
C VAL A 231 -37.11 36.52 2.03
N LYS A 232 -36.38 37.56 2.50
CA LYS A 232 -35.69 37.70 3.81
C LYS A 232 -36.42 37.07 5.01
N VAL A 233 -35.68 36.60 6.03
CA VAL A 233 -35.51 37.21 7.37
C VAL A 233 -34.73 36.24 8.29
N GLU A 234 -34.00 36.85 9.22
CA GLU A 234 -33.02 36.36 10.19
C GLU A 234 -33.53 35.37 11.26
N LYS A 235 -32.53 34.76 11.93
CA LYS A 235 -32.42 34.43 13.36
C LYS A 235 -33.16 33.21 13.93
N ALA A 236 -32.31 32.25 14.29
CA ALA A 236 -32.05 31.78 15.65
C ALA A 236 -32.78 30.55 16.21
N VAL A 237 -31.98 29.83 17.02
CA VAL A 237 -32.31 29.08 18.25
C VAL A 237 -32.34 27.54 18.15
N ALA A 238 -31.45 26.97 18.97
CA ALA A 238 -31.50 25.69 19.69
C ALA A 238 -31.74 24.40 18.90
N ALA A 239 -30.70 23.56 18.86
CA ALA A 239 -30.82 22.15 18.55
C ALA A 239 -31.63 21.43 19.66
N SER A 240 -32.93 21.34 19.42
CA SER A 240 -33.81 20.31 19.98
C SER A 240 -33.39 18.93 19.46
N ALA A 241 -33.54 17.91 20.31
CA ALA A 241 -33.35 16.50 19.95
C ALA A 241 -34.05 16.15 18.61
N PRO A 242 -33.52 15.21 17.81
CA PRO A 242 -34.11 14.86 16.53
C PRO A 242 -35.51 14.30 16.76
N ALA A 243 -36.54 15.09 16.44
CA ALA A 243 -37.91 14.61 16.41
C ALA A 243 -38.06 13.71 15.18
N MET A 244 -38.59 12.51 15.40
CA MET A 244 -38.87 11.56 14.33
C MET A 244 -39.87 12.15 13.31
N LEU A 245 -39.68 11.87 12.02
CA LEU A 245 -40.66 12.23 11.00
C LEU A 245 -41.99 11.49 11.26
N PRO A 246 -43.15 12.14 11.07
CA PRO A 246 -44.46 11.59 11.42
C PRO A 246 -44.80 10.29 10.66
N GLU A 247 -44.32 10.13 9.42
CA GLU A 247 -44.48 8.91 8.64
C GLU A 247 -43.70 7.73 9.22
N SER A 248 -42.50 8.01 9.75
CA SER A 248 -41.67 7.01 10.40
C SER A 248 -42.29 6.61 11.74
N GLU A 249 -42.80 7.57 12.51
CA GLU A 249 -43.50 7.29 13.76
C GLU A 249 -44.74 6.40 13.56
N ALA A 250 -45.54 6.68 12.53
CA ALA A 250 -46.69 5.83 12.17
C ALA A 250 -46.26 4.39 11.81
N PHE A 251 -45.12 4.24 11.12
CA PHE A 251 -44.57 2.92 10.77
C PHE A 251 -44.21 2.11 12.01
N TYR A 252 -43.43 2.68 12.94
CA TYR A 252 -43.06 1.95 14.17
C TYR A 252 -44.29 1.61 15.03
N ASN A 253 -45.25 2.53 15.16
CA ASN A 253 -46.50 2.26 15.89
C ASN A 253 -47.29 1.10 15.26
N SER A 254 -47.33 0.99 13.93
CA SER A 254 -47.99 -0.12 13.24
C SER A 254 -47.30 -1.48 13.50
N GLN A 255 -45.97 -1.49 13.56
CA GLN A 255 -45.16 -2.69 13.77
C GLN A 255 -45.22 -3.15 15.24
N ILE A 256 -45.22 -2.21 16.18
CA ILE A 256 -45.44 -2.48 17.61
C ILE A 256 -46.82 -3.14 17.78
N LYS A 257 -47.86 -2.58 17.16
CA LYS A 257 -49.21 -3.15 17.20
C LYS A 257 -49.25 -4.57 16.63
N ALA A 258 -48.66 -4.80 15.46
CA ALA A 258 -48.61 -6.11 14.84
C ALA A 258 -47.82 -7.14 15.67
N ALA A 259 -46.78 -6.71 16.39
CA ALA A 259 -46.00 -7.59 17.26
C ALA A 259 -46.78 -7.97 18.54
N VAL A 260 -47.49 -7.02 19.15
CA VAL A 260 -48.35 -7.29 20.32
C VAL A 260 -49.53 -8.20 19.95
N GLU A 261 -50.18 -7.97 18.80
CA GLU A 261 -51.26 -8.83 18.30
C GLU A 261 -50.80 -10.28 18.04
N LYS A 262 -49.52 -10.47 17.70
CA LYS A 262 -48.88 -11.79 17.51
C LYS A 262 -48.30 -12.38 18.80
N ASN A 263 -48.51 -11.72 19.94
CA ASN A 263 -47.98 -12.10 21.25
C ASN A 263 -46.44 -12.16 21.30
N ASP A 264 -45.76 -11.43 20.41
CA ASP A 264 -44.30 -11.33 20.32
C ASP A 264 -43.80 -10.10 21.10
N MET A 265 -43.80 -10.24 22.43
CA MET A 265 -43.51 -9.15 23.37
C MET A 265 -42.06 -8.66 23.31
N GLN A 266 -41.12 -9.56 23.00
CA GLN A 266 -39.70 -9.21 22.89
C GLN A 266 -39.45 -8.30 21.69
N LYS A 267 -40.08 -8.62 20.55
CA LYS A 267 -40.01 -7.79 19.36
C LYS A 267 -40.73 -6.45 19.54
N ALA A 268 -41.89 -6.44 20.20
CA ALA A 268 -42.63 -5.22 20.49
C ALA A 268 -41.83 -4.24 21.38
N LEU A 269 -41.14 -4.75 22.41
CA LEU A 269 -40.24 -3.95 23.27
C LEU A 269 -39.06 -3.39 22.48
N SER A 270 -38.40 -4.22 21.68
CA SER A 270 -37.26 -3.79 20.85
C SER A 270 -37.65 -2.67 19.88
N LEU A 271 -38.81 -2.78 19.24
CA LEU A 271 -39.31 -1.77 18.31
C LEU A 271 -39.68 -0.45 19.01
N MET A 272 -40.23 -0.54 20.22
CA MET A 272 -40.53 0.64 21.04
C MET A 272 -39.26 1.37 21.47
N GLU A 273 -38.23 0.66 21.95
CA GLU A 273 -36.96 1.27 22.35
C GLU A 273 -36.22 1.90 21.17
N GLU A 274 -36.27 1.26 20.01
CA GLU A 274 -35.72 1.80 18.78
C GLU A 274 -36.43 3.08 18.35
N ALA A 275 -37.76 3.09 18.35
CA ALA A 275 -38.54 4.27 18.04
C ALA A 275 -38.28 5.41 19.03
N LYS A 276 -38.18 5.13 20.33
CA LYS A 276 -37.85 6.13 21.37
C LYS A 276 -36.45 6.71 21.18
N ARG A 277 -35.47 5.87 20.86
CA ARG A 277 -34.09 6.31 20.54
C ARG A 277 -34.04 7.13 19.25
N ALA A 278 -34.92 6.85 18.29
CA ALA A 278 -35.10 7.62 17.07
C ALA A 278 -35.91 8.92 17.29
N GLY A 279 -36.33 9.22 18.52
CA GLY A 279 -37.04 10.45 18.88
C GLY A 279 -38.56 10.41 18.72
N SER A 280 -39.17 9.22 18.65
CA SER A 280 -40.63 9.07 18.73
C SER A 280 -41.14 9.47 20.11
N THR A 281 -42.25 10.20 20.13
CA THR A 281 -42.94 10.60 21.36
C THR A 281 -44.16 9.74 21.67
N SER A 282 -44.67 8.98 20.69
CA SER A 282 -45.90 8.18 20.79
C SER A 282 -45.69 6.66 20.94
N ALA A 283 -44.50 6.13 20.62
CA ALA A 283 -44.24 4.68 20.62
C ALA A 283 -44.42 4.02 22.00
N GLU A 284 -43.94 4.66 23.07
CA GLU A 284 -44.08 4.15 24.44
C GLU A 284 -45.53 4.14 24.91
N ALA A 285 -46.30 5.18 24.58
CA ALA A 285 -47.73 5.26 24.92
C ALA A 285 -48.54 4.18 24.19
N THR A 286 -48.24 3.96 22.89
CA THR A 286 -48.93 2.97 22.05
C THR A 286 -48.67 1.55 22.56
N PHE A 287 -47.43 1.24 22.95
CA PHE A 287 -47.09 -0.05 23.54
C PHE A 287 -47.82 -0.31 24.87
N LEU A 288 -47.86 0.69 25.76
CA LEU A 288 -48.53 0.57 27.06
C LEU A 288 -50.06 0.42 26.94
N GLU A 289 -50.69 1.07 25.95
CA GLU A 289 -52.12 0.91 25.69
C GLU A 289 -52.46 -0.51 25.23
N LEU A 290 -51.64 -1.09 24.38
CA LEU A 290 -51.87 -2.42 23.81
C LEU A 290 -51.70 -3.57 24.82
N ILE A 291 -50.89 -3.38 25.86
CA ILE A 291 -50.66 -4.40 26.90
C ILE A 291 -51.70 -4.34 28.02
N LYS A 292 -52.33 -3.19 28.22
CA LYS A 292 -53.41 -3.03 29.21
C LYS A 292 -54.73 -3.66 28.76
N LYS A 293 -54.80 -4.14 27.53
CA LYS A 293 -56.01 -4.68 26.90
C LYS A 293 -55.97 -6.21 26.87
#